data_AF-A0A819SUN3-F1
#
_entry.id   AF-A0A819SUN3-F1
#
_cell.length_a   1.000
_cell.length_b   1.000
_cell.length_c   1.000
_cell.angle_alpha   90.00
_cell.angle_beta   90.00
_cell.angle_gamma   90.00
#
_symmetry.space_group_name_H-M   'P 1'
#
loop_
_entity.id
_entity.type
_entity.pdbx_description
1 polymer ?
#
loop_
_entity_poly.entity_id
_entity_poly.type
_entity_poly.pdbx_seq_one_letter_code
_entity_poly.pdbx_strand_id
1 'polypeptide(L)'
;MQSSLSKTHGNSNVDASAITSITNEIIHVLHIEDHESRDQILNDLLESGRQSLVKYQEDIKNEIYADVMDGNHNRLIILLKMYFQQKWETQYGTYNPWFISFLKKYQNGENRNIYERVVTRTAEYGNTYMKNYSILSIILQLLFESIDDECLKETNIFNDLWFTITNDGLTSITKYSDYIIEDVMNEQLNKSQSTLFQALREYYRQAIFSLLKQNNIVDEHNLYDLILDNITEHG
;
A
#
# COMPACT_ATOMS: atom_id res chain seq x y z
N MET A 1 -34.59 -22.16 -28.67
CA MET A 1 -33.30 -21.57 -29.13
C MET A 1 -32.98 -20.39 -28.22
N GLN A 2 -32.25 -20.62 -27.13
CA GLN A 2 -31.70 -19.58 -26.27
C GLN A 2 -30.19 -19.77 -26.26
N SER A 3 -29.50 -18.78 -26.82
CA SER A 3 -28.05 -18.72 -26.97
C SER A 3 -27.44 -18.22 -25.67
N SER A 4 -26.70 -19.12 -25.02
CA SER A 4 -25.48 -18.93 -24.22
C SER A 4 -25.19 -17.55 -23.61
N LEU A 5 -25.29 -17.53 -22.28
CA LEU A 5 -24.42 -16.77 -21.38
C LEU A 5 -22.98 -17.29 -21.54
N SER A 6 -22.06 -16.48 -22.07
CA SER A 6 -20.62 -16.68 -21.83
C SER A 6 -20.19 -15.74 -20.70
N LYS A 7 -19.73 -16.34 -19.61
CA LYS A 7 -18.98 -15.66 -18.56
C LYS A 7 -17.57 -15.41 -19.11
N THR A 8 -17.17 -14.16 -19.20
CA THR A 8 -15.79 -13.76 -19.45
C THR A 8 -14.95 -14.08 -18.20
N HIS A 9 -14.29 -15.24 -18.21
CA HIS A 9 -13.06 -15.48 -17.44
C HIS A 9 -11.89 -14.92 -18.24
N GLY A 10 -11.59 -13.64 -18.05
CA GLY A 10 -10.46 -12.99 -18.70
C GLY A 10 -9.99 -11.82 -17.88
N ASN A 11 -9.12 -12.08 -16.89
CA ASN A 11 -8.16 -11.09 -16.37
C ASN A 11 -7.10 -11.69 -15.43
N SER A 12 -7.32 -12.87 -14.84
CA SER A 12 -6.36 -13.44 -13.87
C SER A 12 -5.05 -13.96 -14.48
N ASN A 13 -5.05 -14.40 -15.76
CA ASN A 13 -3.86 -14.99 -16.39
C ASN A 13 -2.84 -13.96 -16.90
N VAL A 14 -3.27 -12.74 -17.23
CA VAL A 14 -2.37 -11.69 -17.76
C VAL A 14 -1.54 -11.10 -16.62
N ASP A 15 -2.16 -10.86 -15.46
CA ASP A 15 -1.50 -10.24 -14.30
C ASP A 15 -0.49 -11.17 -13.61
N ALA A 16 -0.79 -12.46 -13.49
CA ALA A 16 0.13 -13.44 -12.92
C ALA A 16 1.40 -13.60 -13.77
N SER A 17 1.26 -13.47 -15.11
CA SER A 17 2.40 -13.53 -16.03
C SER A 17 3.32 -12.31 -15.91
N ALA A 18 2.76 -11.12 -15.68
CA ALA A 18 3.54 -9.89 -15.47
C ALA A 18 4.38 -9.95 -14.19
N ILE A 19 3.78 -10.36 -13.06
CA ILE A 19 4.51 -10.53 -11.79
C ILE A 19 5.62 -11.57 -11.93
N THR A 20 5.34 -12.69 -12.61
CA THR A 20 6.33 -13.75 -12.84
C THR A 20 7.50 -13.25 -13.69
N SER A 21 7.21 -12.45 -14.74
CA SER A 21 8.25 -11.85 -15.59
C SER A 21 9.16 -10.93 -14.79
N ILE A 22 8.59 -10.02 -13.99
CA ILE A 22 9.36 -9.10 -13.15
C ILE A 22 10.24 -9.86 -12.16
N THR A 23 9.68 -10.91 -11.54
CA THR A 23 10.38 -11.75 -10.57
C THR A 23 11.60 -12.46 -11.20
N ASN A 24 11.44 -13.00 -12.41
CA ASN A 24 12.55 -13.61 -13.14
C ASN A 24 13.62 -12.59 -13.54
N GLU A 25 13.22 -11.38 -13.91
CA GLU A 25 14.17 -10.30 -14.19
C GLU A 25 14.95 -9.88 -12.94
N ILE A 26 14.33 -9.84 -11.76
CA ILE A 26 15.02 -9.56 -10.49
C ILE A 26 16.10 -10.62 -10.22
N ILE A 27 15.76 -11.90 -10.37
CA ILE A 27 16.71 -13.00 -10.21
C ILE A 27 17.87 -12.87 -11.19
N HIS A 28 17.58 -12.48 -12.44
CA HIS A 28 18.62 -12.24 -13.43
C HIS A 28 19.51 -11.06 -13.01
N VAL A 29 18.96 -9.92 -12.60
CA VAL A 29 19.73 -8.74 -12.18
C VAL A 29 20.67 -9.06 -11.01
N LEU A 30 20.23 -9.90 -10.09
CA LEU A 30 21.01 -10.28 -8.92
C LEU A 30 22.02 -11.42 -9.18
N HIS A 31 22.02 -12.01 -10.38
CA HIS A 31 22.78 -13.23 -10.73
C HIS A 31 22.76 -14.29 -9.62
N ILE A 32 21.58 -14.59 -9.08
CA ILE A 32 21.46 -15.60 -8.02
C ILE A 32 21.59 -16.99 -8.66
N GLU A 33 22.79 -17.55 -8.60
CA GLU A 33 23.16 -18.83 -9.21
C GLU A 33 22.78 -20.04 -8.34
N ASP A 34 22.62 -19.86 -7.02
CA ASP A 34 22.39 -20.95 -6.05
C ASP A 34 20.90 -21.17 -5.73
N HIS A 35 20.45 -22.43 -5.79
CA HIS A 35 19.04 -22.78 -5.67
C HIS A 35 18.47 -22.68 -4.25
N GLU A 36 19.27 -22.91 -3.19
CA GLU A 36 18.75 -22.95 -1.82
C GLU A 36 18.49 -21.55 -1.24
N SER A 37 19.39 -20.58 -1.48
CA SER A 37 19.24 -19.20 -0.98
C SER A 37 18.36 -18.33 -1.89
N ARG A 38 18.16 -18.72 -3.15
CA ARG A 38 17.41 -17.91 -4.13
C ARG A 38 15.99 -17.59 -3.68
N ASP A 39 15.24 -18.59 -3.26
CA ASP A 39 13.84 -18.39 -2.89
C ASP A 39 13.75 -17.53 -1.63
N GLN A 40 14.69 -17.69 -0.69
CA GLN A 40 14.73 -16.88 0.52
C GLN A 40 15.10 -15.42 0.23
N ILE A 41 16.15 -15.16 -0.55
CA ILE A 41 16.55 -13.81 -0.97
C ILE A 41 15.37 -13.12 -1.66
N LEU A 42 14.73 -13.83 -2.59
CA LEU A 42 13.61 -13.29 -3.34
C LEU A 42 12.40 -12.99 -2.43
N ASN A 43 12.02 -13.90 -1.54
CA ASN A 43 10.90 -13.67 -0.63
C ASN A 43 11.17 -12.46 0.28
N ASP A 44 12.36 -12.38 0.88
CA ASP A 44 12.79 -11.26 1.71
C ASP A 44 12.76 -9.94 0.93
N LEU A 45 13.19 -9.95 -0.33
CA LEU A 45 13.21 -8.79 -1.21
C LEU A 45 11.80 -8.32 -1.60
N LEU A 46 10.89 -9.24 -1.90
CA LEU A 46 9.50 -8.93 -2.26
C LEU A 46 8.64 -8.56 -1.04
N GLU A 47 9.07 -8.91 0.17
CA GLU A 47 8.41 -8.56 1.43
C GLU A 47 8.98 -7.29 2.06
N SER A 48 10.31 -7.16 2.13
CA SER A 48 11.02 -6.12 2.89
C SER A 48 11.80 -5.14 1.99
N GLY A 49 11.61 -5.22 0.68
CA GLY A 49 12.27 -4.32 -0.28
C GLY A 49 13.77 -4.56 -0.38
N ARG A 50 14.46 -3.66 -1.08
CA ARG A 50 15.90 -3.76 -1.34
C ARG A 50 16.74 -3.89 -0.08
N GLN A 51 16.37 -3.22 1.01
CA GLN A 51 17.14 -3.23 2.26
C GLN A 51 17.30 -4.64 2.86
N SER A 52 16.47 -5.60 2.49
CA SER A 52 16.65 -6.99 2.90
C SER A 52 17.94 -7.62 2.35
N LEU A 53 18.48 -7.12 1.24
CA LEU A 53 19.72 -7.61 0.63
C LEU A 53 20.94 -7.43 1.52
N VAL A 54 20.91 -6.53 2.51
CA VAL A 54 21.99 -6.40 3.51
C VAL A 54 22.29 -7.73 4.21
N LYS A 55 21.27 -8.58 4.40
CA LYS A 55 21.46 -9.91 5.00
C LYS A 55 22.24 -10.88 4.10
N TYR A 56 22.25 -10.63 2.80
CA TYR A 56 22.74 -11.53 1.75
C TYR A 56 23.95 -10.96 1.02
N GLN A 57 24.65 -9.99 1.64
CA GLN A 57 25.82 -9.36 1.04
C GLN A 57 26.91 -10.38 0.68
N GLU A 58 27.08 -11.42 1.50
CA GLU A 58 28.08 -12.48 1.26
C GLU A 58 27.61 -13.50 0.20
N ASP A 59 26.31 -13.61 -0.03
CA ASP A 59 25.69 -14.54 -0.99
C ASP A 59 25.61 -13.97 -2.41
N ILE A 60 25.79 -12.66 -2.57
CA ILE A 60 25.73 -11.94 -3.85
C ILE A 60 27.14 -11.49 -4.23
N LYS A 61 27.52 -11.65 -5.50
CA LYS A 61 28.82 -11.15 -5.99
C LYS A 61 28.95 -9.66 -5.67
N ASN A 62 30.03 -9.27 -4.99
CA ASN A 62 30.25 -7.91 -4.47
C ASN A 62 29.99 -6.79 -5.50
N GLU A 63 30.39 -6.98 -6.76
CA GLU A 63 30.18 -5.99 -7.83
C GLU A 63 28.69 -5.76 -8.10
N ILE A 64 27.89 -6.82 -8.08
CA ILE A 64 26.43 -6.77 -8.27
C ILE A 64 25.78 -6.15 -7.05
N TYR A 65 26.17 -6.59 -5.86
CA TYR A 65 25.65 -6.05 -4.60
C TYR A 65 25.89 -4.54 -4.54
N ALA A 66 27.11 -4.08 -4.84
CA ALA A 66 27.45 -2.66 -4.84
C ALA A 66 26.60 -1.87 -5.85
N ASP A 67 26.41 -2.39 -7.07
CA ASP A 67 25.60 -1.74 -8.11
C ASP A 67 24.11 -1.63 -7.71
N VAL A 68 23.51 -2.70 -7.22
CA VAL A 68 22.08 -2.69 -6.87
C VAL A 68 21.80 -1.91 -5.58
N MET A 69 22.78 -1.74 -4.70
CA MET A 69 22.67 -0.93 -3.49
C MET A 69 23.01 0.55 -3.73
N ASP A 70 23.61 0.92 -4.86
CA ASP A 70 23.95 2.31 -5.16
C ASP A 70 22.73 3.10 -5.67
N GLY A 71 22.39 4.18 -4.96
CA GLY A 71 21.32 5.12 -5.30
C GLY A 71 19.94 4.50 -5.50
N ASN A 72 18.99 5.25 -6.07
CA ASN A 72 17.62 4.77 -6.35
C ASN A 72 17.32 4.63 -7.86
N HIS A 73 18.33 4.82 -8.71
CA HIS A 73 18.18 4.83 -10.18
C HIS A 73 18.68 3.53 -10.83
N ASN A 74 18.93 2.49 -10.04
CA ASN A 74 19.37 1.19 -10.57
C ASN A 74 18.20 0.32 -11.03
N ARG A 75 18.54 -0.74 -11.78
CA ARG A 75 17.56 -1.64 -12.39
C ARG A 75 16.72 -2.38 -11.34
N LEU A 76 17.30 -2.76 -10.20
CA LEU A 76 16.59 -3.47 -9.15
C LEU A 76 15.45 -2.63 -8.58
N ILE A 77 15.70 -1.36 -8.24
CA ILE A 77 14.66 -0.45 -7.73
C ILE A 77 13.55 -0.30 -8.76
N ILE A 78 13.86 -0.11 -10.04
CA ILE A 78 12.85 -0.01 -11.10
C ILE A 78 11.96 -1.26 -11.12
N LEU A 79 12.55 -2.45 -11.05
CA LEU A 79 11.81 -3.72 -11.05
C LEU A 79 10.93 -3.88 -9.80
N LEU A 80 11.44 -3.53 -8.63
CA LEU A 80 10.68 -3.60 -7.37
C LEU A 80 9.50 -2.62 -7.38
N LYS A 81 9.70 -1.40 -7.89
CA LYS A 81 8.61 -0.44 -8.07
C LYS A 81 7.51 -1.02 -8.97
N MET A 82 7.88 -1.59 -10.11
CA MET A 82 6.93 -2.26 -11.01
C MET A 82 6.21 -3.43 -10.33
N TYR A 83 6.95 -4.24 -9.55
CA TYR A 83 6.37 -5.34 -8.78
C TYR A 83 5.31 -4.86 -7.80
N PHE A 84 5.61 -3.88 -6.95
CA PHE A 84 4.67 -3.39 -5.95
C PHE A 84 3.44 -2.72 -6.57
N GLN A 85 3.64 -1.96 -7.66
CA GLN A 85 2.53 -1.37 -8.43
C GLN A 85 1.60 -2.46 -8.95
N GLN A 86 2.14 -3.47 -9.64
CA GLN A 86 1.36 -4.58 -10.18
C GLN A 86 0.66 -5.36 -9.05
N LYS A 87 1.36 -5.59 -7.94
CA LYS A 87 0.81 -6.27 -6.76
C LYS A 87 -0.39 -5.51 -6.19
N TRP A 88 -0.29 -4.19 -6.04
CA TRP A 88 -1.43 -3.37 -5.57
C TRP A 88 -2.61 -3.44 -6.54
N GLU A 89 -2.36 -3.31 -7.85
CA GLU A 89 -3.42 -3.39 -8.85
C GLU A 89 -4.12 -4.76 -8.84
N THR A 90 -3.37 -5.85 -8.80
CA THR A 90 -3.93 -7.20 -8.82
C THR A 90 -4.62 -7.56 -7.49
N GLN A 91 -4.02 -7.21 -6.35
CA GLN A 91 -4.56 -7.55 -5.03
C GLN A 91 -5.83 -6.76 -4.72
N TYR A 92 -5.87 -5.46 -5.08
CA TYR A 92 -6.95 -4.56 -4.66
C TYR A 92 -7.91 -4.20 -5.80
N GLY A 93 -7.53 -4.38 -7.07
CA GLY A 93 -8.34 -3.90 -8.20
C GLY A 93 -9.73 -4.49 -8.31
N THR A 94 -9.92 -5.73 -7.87
CA THR A 94 -11.25 -6.38 -7.91
C THR A 94 -12.18 -5.85 -6.81
N TYR A 95 -11.67 -5.73 -5.59
CA TYR A 95 -12.50 -5.45 -4.42
C TYR A 95 -12.52 -3.97 -4.05
N ASN A 96 -11.49 -3.21 -4.39
CA ASN A 96 -11.27 -1.81 -4.01
C ASN A 96 -10.90 -0.97 -5.26
N PRO A 97 -11.78 -0.89 -6.28
CA PRO A 97 -11.50 -0.14 -7.51
C PRO A 97 -11.32 1.37 -7.30
N TRP A 98 -11.91 1.90 -6.21
CA TRP A 98 -11.71 3.29 -5.79
C TRP A 98 -10.24 3.56 -5.41
N PHE A 99 -9.57 2.59 -4.78
CA PHE A 99 -8.17 2.70 -4.39
C PHE A 99 -7.27 2.73 -5.61
N ILE A 100 -7.52 1.86 -6.60
CA ILE A 100 -6.78 1.88 -7.87
C ILE A 100 -7.00 3.19 -8.63
N SER A 101 -8.22 3.71 -8.64
CA SER A 101 -8.53 5.01 -9.25
C SER A 101 -7.77 6.16 -8.56
N PHE A 102 -7.68 6.11 -7.22
CA PHE A 102 -6.90 7.05 -6.42
C PHE A 102 -5.40 6.97 -6.75
N LEU A 103 -4.81 5.78 -6.80
CA LEU A 103 -3.41 5.59 -7.18
C LEU A 103 -3.14 6.17 -8.58
N LYS A 104 -4.02 5.92 -9.55
CA LYS A 104 -3.89 6.43 -10.92
C LYS A 104 -4.02 7.96 -11.00
N LYS A 105 -4.85 8.58 -10.16
CA LYS A 105 -4.94 10.06 -10.05
C LYS A 105 -3.60 10.64 -9.60
N TYR A 106 -2.96 10.03 -8.60
CA TYR A 106 -1.65 10.46 -8.12
C TYR A 106 -0.54 10.20 -9.14
N GLN A 107 -0.53 9.03 -9.77
CA GLN A 107 0.45 8.64 -10.78
C GLN A 107 0.45 9.57 -12.01
N ASN A 108 -0.72 10.05 -12.43
CA ASN A 108 -0.89 10.84 -13.66
C ASN A 108 -1.19 12.33 -13.42
N GLY A 109 -1.26 12.76 -12.16
CA GLY A 109 -1.66 14.12 -11.78
C GLY A 109 -0.49 15.00 -11.33
N GLU A 110 -0.84 16.14 -10.74
CA GLU A 110 0.12 17.11 -10.19
C GLU A 110 0.97 16.54 -9.05
N ASN A 111 0.43 15.55 -8.32
CA ASN A 111 1.09 14.87 -7.21
C ASN A 111 1.93 13.65 -7.63
N ARG A 112 2.33 13.55 -8.91
CA ARG A 112 3.14 12.43 -9.42
C ARG A 112 4.45 12.24 -8.67
N ASN A 113 5.08 13.33 -8.22
CA ASN A 113 6.32 13.25 -7.43
C ASN A 113 6.09 12.54 -6.09
N ILE A 114 4.96 12.78 -5.42
CA ILE A 114 4.60 12.13 -4.16
C ILE A 114 4.38 10.63 -4.40
N TYR A 115 3.64 10.28 -5.45
CA TYR A 115 3.45 8.90 -5.86
C TYR A 115 4.77 8.18 -6.10
N GLU A 116 5.66 8.80 -6.86
CA GLU A 116 6.99 8.27 -7.16
C GLU A 116 7.84 8.07 -5.89
N ARG A 117 7.78 9.01 -4.94
CA ARG A 117 8.45 8.88 -3.64
C ARG A 117 7.92 7.69 -2.84
N VAL A 118 6.60 7.54 -2.73
CA VAL A 118 5.97 6.44 -1.96
C VAL A 118 6.30 5.08 -2.59
N VAL A 119 6.21 4.95 -3.91
CA VAL A 119 6.54 3.71 -4.61
C VAL A 119 8.04 3.39 -4.48
N THR A 120 8.91 4.39 -4.56
CA THR A 120 10.37 4.21 -4.34
C THR A 120 10.67 3.79 -2.91
N ARG A 121 10.03 4.39 -1.90
CA ARG A 121 10.16 3.99 -0.50
C ARG A 121 9.66 2.55 -0.28
N THR A 122 8.57 2.16 -0.94
CA THR A 122 8.06 0.79 -0.89
C THR A 122 9.05 -0.18 -1.56
N ALA A 123 9.67 0.20 -2.68
CA ALA A 123 10.72 -0.63 -3.29
C ALA A 123 11.95 -0.77 -2.36
N GLU A 124 12.28 0.28 -1.61
CA GLU A 124 13.42 0.29 -0.71
C GLU A 124 13.21 -0.56 0.55
N TYR A 125 12.05 -0.40 1.19
CA TYR A 125 11.77 -0.95 2.53
C TYR A 125 10.60 -1.94 2.57
N GLY A 126 10.02 -2.26 1.41
CA GLY A 126 8.89 -3.19 1.29
C GLY A 126 7.71 -2.81 2.18
N ASN A 127 7.22 -3.82 2.92
CA ASN A 127 6.07 -3.70 3.79
C ASN A 127 6.39 -3.15 5.18
N THR A 128 7.63 -2.72 5.48
CA THR A 128 7.98 -2.19 6.81
C THR A 128 7.06 -1.04 7.26
N TYR A 129 6.61 -0.20 6.32
CA TYR A 129 5.67 0.90 6.57
C TYR A 129 4.20 0.53 6.33
N MET A 130 3.93 -0.70 5.91
CA MET A 130 2.58 -1.22 5.74
C MET A 130 2.14 -1.81 7.08
N LYS A 131 1.30 -1.09 7.81
CA LYS A 131 0.69 -1.58 9.05
C LYS A 131 -0.27 -2.75 8.76
N ASN A 132 -1.04 -3.17 9.76
CA ASN A 132 -2.02 -4.26 9.63
C ASN A 132 -3.07 -4.03 8.52
N TYR A 133 -3.18 -2.84 7.94
CA TYR A 133 -3.98 -2.58 6.76
C TYR A 133 -3.24 -1.70 5.73
N SER A 134 -2.79 -2.32 4.64
CA SER A 134 -1.88 -1.72 3.67
C SER A 134 -2.50 -0.57 2.87
N ILE A 135 -3.79 -0.65 2.52
CA ILE A 135 -4.48 0.42 1.76
C ILE A 135 -4.45 1.74 2.54
N LEU A 136 -4.82 1.71 3.82
CA LEU A 136 -4.75 2.89 4.68
C LEU A 136 -3.30 3.37 4.82
N SER A 137 -2.34 2.46 4.97
CA SER A 137 -0.92 2.83 5.09
C SER A 137 -0.41 3.58 3.85
N ILE A 138 -0.82 3.15 2.65
CA ILE A 138 -0.45 3.80 1.38
C ILE A 138 -1.14 5.16 1.25
N ILE A 139 -2.43 5.24 1.60
CA ILE A 139 -3.19 6.50 1.55
C ILE A 139 -2.60 7.53 2.50
N LEU A 140 -2.25 7.15 3.73
CA LEU A 140 -1.59 8.04 4.67
C LEU A 140 -0.25 8.53 4.14
N GLN A 141 0.59 7.65 3.57
CA GLN A 141 1.85 8.09 2.97
C GLN A 141 1.68 9.04 1.77
N LEU A 142 0.60 8.91 1.00
CA LEU A 142 0.32 9.78 -0.15
C LEU A 142 -0.29 11.13 0.26
N LEU A 143 -1.07 11.17 1.35
CA LEU A 143 -1.70 12.39 1.86
C LEU A 143 -0.77 13.19 2.79
N PHE A 144 0.12 12.52 3.52
CA PHE A 144 1.05 13.09 4.51
C PHE A 144 2.48 12.95 4.00
N GLU A 145 2.86 13.87 3.12
CA GLU A 145 4.16 13.84 2.46
C GLU A 145 5.29 13.81 3.49
N SER A 146 6.37 13.07 3.20
CA SER A 146 7.61 13.10 4.00
C SER A 146 7.49 12.65 5.46
N ILE A 147 6.39 12.03 5.90
CA ILE A 147 6.17 11.66 7.31
C ILE A 147 7.27 10.79 7.95
N ASP A 148 8.13 10.19 7.12
CA ASP A 148 9.30 9.38 7.50
C ASP A 148 10.65 9.95 6.98
N ASP A 149 10.73 11.22 6.57
CA ASP A 149 12.01 11.85 6.23
C ASP A 149 12.91 11.94 7.48
N GLU A 150 14.24 11.91 7.32
CA GLU A 150 15.19 11.83 8.45
C GLU A 150 14.99 12.91 9.52
N CYS A 151 14.53 14.11 9.13
CA CYS A 151 14.18 15.20 10.05
C CYS A 151 12.97 14.87 10.96
N LEU A 152 12.09 13.97 10.49
CA LEU A 152 10.86 13.56 11.17
C LEU A 152 11.01 12.20 11.87
N LYS A 153 12.00 11.37 11.51
CA LYS A 153 12.29 10.06 12.13
C LYS A 153 12.69 10.12 13.62
N GLU A 154 13.10 11.28 14.12
CA GLU A 154 13.36 11.48 15.56
C GLU A 154 12.09 11.31 16.41
N THR A 155 10.93 11.53 15.78
CA THR A 155 9.59 11.34 16.33
C THR A 155 8.90 10.24 15.53
N ASN A 156 8.22 9.30 16.16
CA ASN A 156 7.59 8.19 15.45
C ASN A 156 6.27 8.62 14.77
N ILE A 157 6.30 9.71 14.00
CA ILE A 157 5.13 10.48 13.57
C ILE A 157 4.19 9.59 12.74
N PHE A 158 4.71 8.72 11.88
CA PHE A 158 3.83 7.81 11.14
C PHE A 158 3.09 6.84 12.06
N ASN A 159 3.73 6.33 13.11
CA ASN A 159 3.07 5.46 14.07
C ASN A 159 2.06 6.21 14.92
N ASP A 160 2.39 7.43 15.33
CA ASP A 160 1.49 8.29 16.10
C ASP A 160 0.29 8.69 15.24
N LEU A 161 0.50 9.05 13.97
CA LEU A 161 -0.55 9.32 12.98
C LEU A 161 -1.45 8.10 12.80
N TRP A 162 -0.84 6.95 12.52
CA TRP A 162 -1.57 5.69 12.35
C TRP A 162 -2.44 5.40 13.57
N PHE A 163 -1.85 5.43 14.76
CA PHE A 163 -2.54 5.16 16.01
C PHE A 163 -3.66 6.16 16.26
N THR A 164 -3.39 7.44 16.05
CA THR A 164 -4.35 8.52 16.27
C THR A 164 -5.54 8.37 15.33
N ILE A 165 -5.30 8.21 14.02
CA ILE A 165 -6.36 8.08 13.03
C ILE A 165 -7.18 6.80 13.21
N THR A 166 -6.55 5.69 13.61
CA THR A 166 -7.26 4.43 13.81
C THR A 166 -7.99 4.31 15.15
N ASN A 167 -7.81 5.26 16.07
CA ASN A 167 -8.53 5.29 17.35
C ASN A 167 -9.45 6.50 17.52
N ASP A 168 -9.13 7.63 16.90
CA ASP A 168 -9.87 8.89 17.03
C ASP A 168 -10.61 9.25 15.73
N GLY A 169 -10.58 8.37 14.72
CA GLY A 169 -11.27 8.53 13.45
C GLY A 169 -10.70 9.63 12.55
N LEU A 170 -11.43 9.91 11.47
CA LEU A 170 -11.05 10.86 10.42
C LEU A 170 -10.78 12.26 10.96
N THR A 171 -11.61 12.78 11.87
CA THR A 171 -11.49 14.17 12.35
C THR A 171 -10.15 14.47 13.03
N SER A 172 -9.48 13.44 13.55
CA SER A 172 -8.18 13.53 14.20
C SER A 172 -7.03 13.94 13.26
N ILE A 173 -7.21 13.87 11.94
CA ILE A 173 -6.20 14.31 10.96
C ILE A 173 -5.83 15.78 11.13
N THR A 174 -6.73 16.59 11.69
CA THR A 174 -6.50 18.00 11.99
C THR A 174 -5.32 18.24 12.93
N LYS A 175 -4.97 17.25 13.77
CA LYS A 175 -3.77 17.30 14.64
C LYS A 175 -2.45 17.33 13.85
N TYR A 176 -2.50 16.99 12.57
CA TYR A 176 -1.36 16.85 11.68
C TYR A 176 -1.48 17.77 10.45
N SER A 177 -2.22 18.89 10.59
CA SER A 177 -2.42 19.88 9.52
C SER A 177 -1.13 20.39 8.91
N ASP A 178 -0.06 20.48 9.70
CA ASP A 178 1.23 20.99 9.26
C ASP A 178 1.92 20.06 8.23
N TYR A 179 1.45 18.81 8.11
CA TYR A 179 1.99 17.79 7.21
C TYR A 179 1.11 17.50 5.99
N ILE A 180 -0.04 18.17 5.87
CA ILE A 180 -0.95 18.00 4.74
C ILE A 180 -1.22 19.37 4.10
N ILE A 181 -1.20 19.41 2.77
CA ILE A 181 -1.64 20.58 2.01
C ILE A 181 -3.11 20.90 2.36
N GLU A 182 -3.40 22.15 2.69
CA GLU A 182 -4.73 22.60 3.16
C GLU A 182 -5.89 22.14 2.26
N ASP A 183 -5.74 22.23 0.94
CA ASP A 183 -6.76 21.78 -0.01
C ASP A 183 -7.03 20.26 0.07
N VAL A 184 -5.97 19.47 0.28
CA VAL A 184 -6.08 18.01 0.44
C VAL A 184 -6.76 17.68 1.77
N MET A 185 -6.41 18.40 2.84
CA MET A 185 -7.04 18.30 4.15
C MET A 185 -8.55 18.60 4.05
N ASN A 186 -8.89 19.73 3.43
CA ASN A 186 -10.28 20.15 3.22
C ASN A 186 -11.05 19.14 2.36
N GLU A 187 -10.42 18.54 1.35
CA GLU A 187 -11.01 17.45 0.58
C GLU A 187 -11.30 16.21 1.45
N GLN A 188 -10.40 15.87 2.38
CA GLN A 188 -10.61 14.72 3.26
C GLN A 188 -11.74 14.93 4.27
N LEU A 189 -11.85 16.13 4.86
CA LEU A 189 -12.82 16.42 5.92
C LEU A 189 -14.24 16.72 5.40
N ASN A 190 -14.36 17.40 4.26
CA ASN A 190 -15.66 17.94 3.82
C ASN A 190 -16.42 17.04 2.84
N LYS A 191 -15.79 15.95 2.37
CA LYS A 191 -16.44 14.98 1.48
C LYS A 191 -16.80 13.74 2.28
N SER A 192 -18.09 13.47 2.40
CA SER A 192 -18.67 12.31 3.12
C SER A 192 -18.21 10.93 2.60
N GLN A 193 -17.42 10.89 1.52
CA GLN A 193 -16.82 9.69 0.93
C GLN A 193 -15.39 10.00 0.44
N SER A 194 -14.62 10.78 1.20
CA SER A 194 -13.20 11.03 0.89
C SER A 194 -12.40 9.73 0.84
N THR A 195 -11.23 9.76 0.21
CA THR A 195 -10.38 8.57 0.07
C THR A 195 -9.95 8.04 1.45
N LEU A 196 -9.60 8.93 2.38
CA LEU A 196 -9.24 8.54 3.73
C LEU A 196 -10.45 7.96 4.49
N PHE A 197 -11.64 8.56 4.34
CA PHE A 197 -12.87 8.00 4.90
C PHE A 197 -13.13 6.58 4.41
N GLN A 198 -13.06 6.35 3.09
CA GLN A 198 -13.26 5.01 2.51
C GLN A 198 -12.25 3.98 3.05
N ALA A 199 -10.98 4.38 3.20
CA ALA A 199 -9.94 3.51 3.74
C ALA A 199 -10.18 3.13 5.21
N LEU A 200 -10.55 4.11 6.04
CA LEU A 200 -10.87 3.88 7.45
C LEU A 200 -12.13 3.03 7.62
N ARG A 201 -13.14 3.30 6.79
CA ARG A 201 -14.37 2.53 6.75
C ARG A 201 -14.11 1.05 6.46
N GLU A 202 -13.26 0.75 5.48
CA GLU A 202 -12.86 -0.63 5.18
C GLU A 202 -11.97 -1.25 6.28
N TYR A 203 -11.10 -0.46 6.90
CA TYR A 203 -10.29 -0.90 8.05
C TYR A 203 -11.15 -1.39 9.21
N TYR A 204 -12.19 -0.64 9.59
CA TYR A 204 -13.09 -1.01 10.69
C TYR A 204 -14.09 -2.11 10.33
N ARG A 205 -14.47 -2.23 9.05
CA ARG A 205 -15.59 -3.08 8.57
C ARG A 205 -15.57 -4.48 9.18
N GLN A 206 -14.44 -5.17 9.11
CA GLN A 206 -14.35 -6.56 9.58
C GLN A 206 -14.52 -6.67 11.10
N ALA A 207 -13.90 -5.77 11.87
CA ALA A 207 -13.97 -5.78 13.32
C ALA A 207 -15.39 -5.49 13.80
N ILE A 208 -16.03 -4.46 13.23
CA ILE A 208 -17.40 -4.08 13.55
C ILE A 208 -18.37 -5.20 13.20
N PHE A 209 -18.31 -5.75 11.99
CA PHE A 209 -19.22 -6.82 11.60
C PHE A 209 -19.07 -8.07 12.47
N SER A 210 -17.84 -8.37 12.88
CA SER A 210 -17.57 -9.47 13.81
C SER A 210 -18.20 -9.20 15.18
N LEU A 211 -18.07 -7.98 15.70
CA LEU A 211 -18.63 -7.56 16.99
C LEU A 211 -20.16 -7.55 16.97
N LEU A 212 -20.78 -6.99 15.93
CA LEU A 212 -22.24 -6.96 15.78
C LEU A 212 -22.81 -8.38 15.72
N LYS A 213 -22.17 -9.27 14.94
CA LYS A 213 -22.55 -10.68 14.84
C LYS A 213 -22.42 -11.42 16.18
N GLN A 214 -21.33 -11.18 16.92
CA GLN A 214 -21.13 -11.79 18.25
C GLN A 214 -22.20 -11.39 19.26
N ASN A 215 -22.73 -10.17 19.13
CA ASN A 215 -23.78 -9.64 20.00
C ASN A 215 -25.20 -9.91 19.48
N ASN A 216 -25.36 -10.70 18.40
CA ASN A 216 -26.65 -10.97 17.75
C ASN A 216 -27.43 -9.71 17.37
N ILE A 217 -26.72 -8.61 17.07
CA ILE A 217 -27.34 -7.40 16.54
C ILE A 217 -27.74 -7.71 15.10
N VAL A 218 -28.98 -7.39 14.73
CA VAL A 218 -29.50 -7.55 13.37
C VAL A 218 -29.39 -6.23 12.65
N ASP A 219 -29.03 -6.27 11.36
CA ASP A 219 -29.02 -5.08 10.53
C ASP A 219 -30.46 -4.66 10.20
N GLU A 220 -30.98 -3.72 10.98
CA GLU A 220 -32.25 -3.07 10.72
C GLU A 220 -32.00 -1.61 10.32
N HIS A 221 -32.67 -1.16 9.24
CA HIS A 221 -32.61 0.24 8.80
C HIS A 221 -31.20 0.78 8.52
N ASN A 222 -30.30 -0.04 7.96
CA ASN A 222 -28.90 0.31 7.67
C ASN A 222 -28.08 0.70 8.91
N LEU A 223 -28.42 0.14 10.07
CA LEU A 223 -27.70 0.38 11.32
C LEU A 223 -26.20 0.08 11.17
N TYR A 224 -25.85 -0.94 10.38
CA TYR A 224 -24.45 -1.33 10.20
C TYR A 224 -23.64 -0.24 9.51
N ASP A 225 -24.18 0.34 8.44
CA ASP A 225 -23.52 1.42 7.72
C ASP A 225 -23.45 2.68 8.59
N LEU A 226 -24.51 2.97 9.36
CA LEU A 226 -24.52 4.11 10.29
C LEU A 226 -23.45 3.97 11.39
N ILE A 227 -23.31 2.79 12.01
CA ILE A 227 -22.27 2.54 13.01
C ILE A 227 -20.89 2.68 12.37
N LEU A 228 -20.71 2.11 11.18
CA LEU A 228 -19.43 2.14 10.49
C LEU A 228 -19.03 3.57 10.11
N ASP A 229 -19.96 4.38 9.61
CA ASP A 229 -19.71 5.77 9.26
C ASP A 229 -19.37 6.61 10.51
N ASN A 230 -20.08 6.41 11.63
CA ASN A 230 -19.79 7.12 12.89
C ASN A 230 -18.38 6.80 13.42
N ILE A 231 -18.01 5.52 13.48
CA ILE A 231 -16.68 5.11 13.95
C ILE A 231 -15.59 5.58 12.98
N THR A 232 -15.87 5.59 11.68
CA THR A 232 -14.95 6.12 10.67
C THR A 232 -14.67 7.61 10.91
N GLU A 233 -15.70 8.39 11.28
CA GLU A 233 -15.58 9.82 11.50
C GLU A 233 -14.92 10.19 12.85
N HIS A 234 -15.25 9.45 13.91
CA HIS A 234 -14.98 9.86 15.30
C HIS A 234 -14.13 8.88 16.12
N GLY A 235 -13.82 7.69 15.59
CA GLY A 235 -13.22 6.60 16.37
C GLY A 235 -14.22 5.88 17.26
#